data_AF-A0A0C4F7N4-F1
#
_entry.id   AF-A0A0C4F7N4-F1
#
_cell.length_a   1.000
_cell.length_b   1.000
_cell.length_c   1.000
_cell.angle_alpha   90.00
_cell.angle_beta   90.00
_cell.angle_gamma   90.00
#
_symmetry.space_group_name_H-M   'P 1'
#
loop_
_entity.id
_entity.type
_entity.pdbx_description
1 polymer ?
#
loop_
_entity_poly.entity_id
_entity_poly.type
_entity_poly.pdbx_seq_one_letter_code
_entity_poly.pdbx_strand_id
1 'polypeptide(L)'
;LFKSPDDLVKLAQIRKRLQREQADIDAKLKQGANEQLDATKEAMSKLRESKNQIEAIKEDIIAVEKACEDPRVHVVGFGKIASVSKIHRNFVATAKMVEQLRDMEYKIDRMDKILAKDRASPLGDAPNLLAIHYTLSEMETFRNETVLQANRAENSETIRTLAGYSERLAGTIEAFESHYLHLASNLLDVVRKGHATVAIKIAKIAEIEGQREECHSIS
;
A
#
# COMPACT_ATOMS: atom_id res chain seq x y z
N LEU A 1 -29.25 14.70 46.67
CA LEU A 1 -30.32 13.69 46.69
C LEU A 1 -30.25 12.89 47.99
N PHE A 2 -30.54 13.50 49.14
CA PHE A 2 -30.72 12.83 50.47
C PHE A 2 -31.44 13.84 51.36
N LYS A 3 -32.73 13.64 51.68
CA LYS A 3 -33.51 14.62 52.47
C LYS A 3 -34.42 13.98 53.53
N SER A 4 -34.47 12.66 53.64
CA SER A 4 -35.27 11.94 54.67
C SER A 4 -34.46 10.83 55.33
N PRO A 5 -34.72 10.48 56.62
CA PRO A 5 -34.07 9.36 57.31
C PRO A 5 -34.14 8.01 56.57
N ASP A 6 -35.20 7.77 55.80
CA ASP A 6 -35.34 6.57 54.95
C ASP A 6 -34.27 6.48 53.84
N ASP A 7 -33.65 7.59 53.46
CA ASP A 7 -32.58 7.59 52.44
C ASP A 7 -31.26 7.02 52.99
N LEU A 8 -31.08 6.94 54.31
CA LEU A 8 -29.91 6.29 54.94
C LEU A 8 -29.93 4.76 54.73
N VAL A 9 -31.12 4.16 54.67
CA VAL A 9 -31.28 2.73 54.35
C VAL A 9 -30.89 2.45 52.89
N LYS A 10 -31.21 3.36 51.97
CA LYS A 10 -30.77 3.29 50.56
C LYS A 10 -29.25 3.41 50.44
N LEU A 11 -28.61 4.19 51.31
CA LEU A 11 -27.16 4.36 51.34
C LEU A 11 -26.44 3.04 51.70
N ALA A 12 -26.97 2.27 52.64
CA ALA A 12 -26.47 0.94 52.97
C ALA A 12 -26.62 -0.05 51.79
N GLN A 13 -27.74 0.02 51.06
CA GLN A 13 -27.97 -0.79 49.85
C GLN A 13 -27.02 -0.41 48.70
N ILE A 14 -26.82 0.90 48.45
CA ILE A 14 -25.88 1.40 47.44
C ILE A 14 -24.44 0.99 47.79
N ARG A 15 -24.03 1.12 49.06
CA ARG A 15 -22.70 0.67 49.51
C ARG A 15 -22.50 -0.83 49.27
N LYS A 16 -23.50 -1.65 49.60
CA LYS A 16 -23.44 -3.11 49.35
C LYS A 16 -23.38 -3.44 47.86
N ARG A 17 -24.09 -2.67 47.02
CA ARG A 17 -24.02 -2.81 45.56
C ARG A 17 -22.64 -2.41 45.02
N LEU A 18 -22.10 -1.27 45.45
CA LEU A 18 -20.75 -0.82 45.06
C LEU A 18 -19.66 -1.80 45.50
N GLN A 19 -19.79 -2.40 46.69
CA GLN A 19 -18.86 -3.44 47.14
C GLN A 19 -18.91 -4.69 46.27
N ARG A 20 -20.10 -5.08 45.75
CA ARG A 20 -20.23 -6.19 44.80
C ARG A 20 -19.64 -5.84 43.44
N GLU A 21 -19.98 -4.66 42.90
CA GLU A 21 -19.42 -4.19 41.62
C GLU A 21 -17.89 -4.08 41.70
N GLN A 22 -17.35 -3.59 42.82
CA GLN A 22 -15.90 -3.56 43.06
C GLN A 22 -15.30 -4.96 43.10
N ALA A 23 -15.90 -5.90 43.83
CA ALA A 23 -15.42 -7.28 43.89
C ALA A 23 -15.46 -7.98 42.51
N ASP A 24 -16.51 -7.72 41.71
CA ASP A 24 -16.64 -8.25 40.35
C ASP A 24 -15.59 -7.64 39.41
N ILE A 25 -15.32 -6.34 39.52
CA ILE A 25 -14.27 -5.65 38.75
C ILE A 25 -12.89 -6.19 39.16
N ASP A 26 -12.61 -6.32 40.45
CA ASP A 26 -11.34 -6.86 40.95
C ASP A 26 -11.10 -8.30 40.50
N ALA A 27 -12.16 -9.13 40.46
CA ALA A 27 -12.09 -10.49 39.94
C ALA A 27 -11.77 -10.50 38.44
N LYS A 28 -12.46 -9.68 37.64
CA LYS A 28 -12.21 -9.55 36.20
C LYS A 28 -10.82 -9.01 35.89
N LEU A 29 -10.34 -8.03 36.65
CA LEU A 29 -9.00 -7.48 36.50
C LEU A 29 -7.92 -8.51 36.81
N LYS A 30 -8.08 -9.28 37.89
CA LYS A 30 -7.16 -10.38 38.22
C LYS A 30 -7.15 -11.46 37.16
N GLN A 31 -8.33 -11.84 36.66
CA GLN A 31 -8.43 -12.83 35.59
C GLN A 31 -7.75 -12.33 34.31
N GLY A 32 -8.08 -11.12 33.86
CA GLY A 32 -7.49 -10.55 32.64
C GLY A 32 -5.97 -10.34 32.76
N ALA A 33 -5.48 -9.94 33.93
CA ALA A 33 -4.04 -9.83 34.18
C ALA A 33 -3.33 -11.19 34.08
N ASN A 34 -3.94 -12.26 34.62
CA ASN A 34 -3.38 -13.61 34.51
C ASN A 34 -3.40 -14.12 33.06
N GLU A 35 -4.50 -13.93 32.34
CA GLU A 35 -4.62 -14.33 30.93
C GLU A 35 -3.56 -13.62 30.06
N GLN A 36 -3.35 -12.31 30.28
CA GLN A 36 -2.32 -11.55 29.57
C GLN A 36 -0.90 -12.00 29.94
N LEU A 37 -0.64 -12.31 31.22
CA LEU A 37 0.65 -12.85 31.65
C LEU A 37 0.93 -14.21 30.99
N ASP A 38 -0.06 -15.09 30.90
CA ASP A 38 0.12 -16.40 30.31
C ASP A 38 0.26 -16.33 28.78
N ALA A 39 -0.53 -15.48 28.10
CA ALA A 39 -0.36 -15.19 26.68
C ALA A 39 1.04 -14.62 26.39
N THR A 40 1.55 -13.73 27.25
CA THR A 40 2.89 -13.15 27.10
C THR A 40 3.97 -14.21 27.28
N LYS A 41 3.86 -15.10 28.28
CA LYS A 41 4.81 -16.20 28.47
C LYS A 41 4.83 -17.14 27.27
N GLU A 42 3.66 -17.49 26.73
CA GLU A 42 3.55 -18.34 25.55
C GLU A 42 4.19 -17.66 24.33
N ALA A 43 3.91 -16.38 24.11
CA ALA A 43 4.51 -15.59 23.03
C ALA A 43 6.04 -15.52 23.16
N MET A 44 6.58 -15.30 24.36
CA MET A 44 8.02 -15.31 24.62
C MET A 44 8.64 -16.68 24.34
N SER A 45 7.94 -17.77 24.69
CA SER A 45 8.40 -19.13 24.39
C SER A 45 8.48 -19.37 22.88
N LYS A 46 7.43 -19.02 22.13
CA LYS A 46 7.41 -19.13 20.66
C LYS A 46 8.50 -18.28 20.02
N LEU A 47 8.73 -17.06 20.51
CA LEU A 47 9.77 -16.18 19.97
C LEU A 47 11.18 -16.74 20.21
N ARG A 48 11.40 -17.40 21.35
CA ARG A 48 12.65 -18.11 21.62
C ARG A 48 12.85 -19.31 20.70
N GLU A 49 11.79 -20.06 20.42
CA GLU A 49 11.82 -21.18 19.48
C GLU A 49 12.11 -20.69 18.05
N SER A 50 11.43 -19.65 17.59
CA SER A 50 11.71 -19.00 16.30
C SER A 50 13.15 -18.51 16.20
N LYS A 51 13.69 -17.90 17.26
CA LYS A 51 15.12 -17.52 17.31
C LYS A 51 16.03 -18.74 17.12
N ASN A 52 15.76 -19.84 17.82
CA ASN A 52 16.55 -21.07 17.67
C ASN A 52 16.45 -21.66 16.26
N GLN A 53 15.25 -21.65 15.65
CA GLN A 53 15.06 -22.09 14.27
C GLN A 53 15.83 -21.21 13.28
N ILE A 54 15.85 -19.89 13.47
CA ILE A 54 16.62 -18.97 12.63
C ILE A 54 18.13 -19.25 12.74
N GLU A 55 18.65 -19.49 13.94
CA GLU A 55 20.07 -19.85 14.11
C GLU A 55 20.38 -21.20 13.42
N ALA A 56 19.50 -22.19 13.53
CA ALA A 56 19.67 -23.47 12.82
C ALA A 56 19.67 -23.28 11.29
N ILE A 57 18.74 -22.49 10.75
CA ILE A 57 18.70 -22.16 9.30
C ILE A 57 19.99 -21.46 8.88
N LYS A 58 20.52 -20.57 9.72
CA LYS A 58 21.78 -19.88 9.44
C LYS A 58 22.97 -20.84 9.40
N GLU A 59 23.03 -21.80 10.33
CA GLU A 59 24.04 -22.87 10.31
C GLU A 59 23.91 -23.74 9.05
N ASP A 60 22.69 -24.11 8.66
CA ASP A 60 22.42 -24.86 7.44
C ASP A 60 22.87 -24.09 6.18
N ILE A 61 22.61 -22.77 6.11
CA ILE A 61 23.07 -21.92 5.01
C ILE A 61 24.60 -21.88 4.93
N ILE A 62 25.29 -21.76 6.07
CA ILE A 62 26.76 -21.80 6.12
C ILE A 62 27.27 -23.18 5.66
N ALA A 63 26.60 -24.26 6.06
CA ALA A 63 26.94 -25.61 5.62
C ALA A 63 26.74 -25.79 4.11
N VAL A 64 25.66 -25.24 3.54
CA VAL A 64 25.39 -25.23 2.10
C VAL A 64 26.43 -24.39 1.35
N GLU A 65 26.79 -23.22 1.85
CA GLU A 65 27.83 -22.37 1.26
C GLU A 65 29.17 -23.11 1.23
N LYS A 66 29.55 -23.73 2.35
CA LYS A 66 30.77 -24.54 2.44
C LYS A 66 30.74 -25.79 1.54
N ALA A 67 29.58 -26.42 1.38
CA ALA A 67 29.42 -27.55 0.44
C ALA A 67 29.48 -27.10 -1.03
N CYS A 68 29.03 -25.88 -1.34
CA CYS A 68 29.21 -25.26 -2.66
C CYS A 68 30.67 -24.86 -2.95
N GLU A 69 31.46 -24.62 -1.90
CA GLU A 69 32.91 -24.40 -2.00
C GLU A 69 33.71 -25.71 -2.16
N ASP A 70 33.11 -26.90 -1.97
CA ASP A 70 33.79 -28.18 -2.22
C ASP A 70 34.14 -28.30 -3.73
N PRO A 71 35.44 -28.34 -4.08
CA PRO A 71 35.89 -28.41 -5.47
C PRO A 71 35.37 -29.62 -6.25
N ARG A 72 34.84 -30.65 -5.57
CA ARG A 72 34.29 -31.87 -6.19
C ARG A 72 32.84 -31.71 -6.67
N VAL A 73 32.10 -30.74 -6.14
CA VAL A 73 30.73 -30.38 -6.56
C VAL A 73 30.73 -29.21 -7.56
N HIS A 74 31.89 -28.57 -7.73
CA HIS A 74 32.09 -27.44 -8.64
C HIS A 74 32.02 -27.89 -10.11
N VAL A 75 30.87 -27.72 -10.76
CA VAL A 75 30.82 -27.67 -12.22
C VAL A 75 31.58 -26.41 -12.63
N VAL A 76 32.83 -26.59 -13.08
CA VAL A 76 33.71 -25.51 -13.53
C VAL A 76 32.96 -24.61 -14.50
N GLY A 77 32.74 -23.35 -14.09
CA GLY A 77 32.02 -22.35 -14.88
C GLY A 77 30.60 -22.02 -14.42
N PHE A 78 29.98 -22.80 -13.53
CA PHE A 78 28.61 -22.50 -13.07
C PHE A 78 28.53 -21.19 -12.28
N GLY A 79 29.52 -20.88 -11.44
CA GLY A 79 29.62 -19.57 -10.77
C GLY A 79 29.71 -18.41 -11.77
N LYS A 80 30.45 -18.58 -12.87
CA LYS A 80 30.52 -17.57 -13.94
C LYS A 80 29.18 -17.43 -14.67
N ILE A 81 28.48 -18.53 -14.95
CA ILE A 81 27.15 -18.52 -15.55
C ILE A 81 26.14 -17.81 -14.64
N ALA A 82 26.17 -18.06 -13.33
CA ALA A 82 25.32 -17.39 -12.35
C ALA A 82 25.59 -15.87 -12.30
N SER A 83 26.88 -15.47 -12.27
CA SER A 83 27.28 -14.06 -12.33
C SER A 83 26.81 -13.39 -13.63
N VAL A 84 27.05 -14.01 -14.79
CA VAL A 84 26.60 -13.49 -16.10
C VAL A 84 25.08 -13.38 -16.15
N SER A 85 24.35 -14.36 -15.60
CA SER A 85 22.89 -14.33 -15.53
C SER A 85 22.38 -13.17 -14.67
N LYS A 86 23.04 -12.88 -13.54
CA LYS A 86 22.71 -11.73 -12.69
C LYS A 86 22.98 -10.41 -13.42
N ILE A 87 24.14 -10.28 -14.08
CA ILE A 87 24.47 -9.10 -14.88
C ILE A 87 23.46 -8.90 -15.99
N HIS A 88 23.08 -9.96 -16.72
CA HIS A 88 22.11 -9.88 -17.80
C HIS A 88 20.73 -9.43 -17.29
N ARG A 89 20.23 -10.00 -16.19
CA ARG A 89 18.96 -9.55 -15.58
C ARG A 89 18.99 -8.08 -15.18
N ASN A 90 20.09 -7.63 -14.56
CA ASN A 90 20.26 -6.23 -14.18
C ASN A 90 20.28 -5.33 -15.42
N PHE A 91 21.00 -5.72 -16.47
CA PHE A 91 21.09 -4.95 -17.71
C PHE A 91 19.73 -4.84 -18.41
N VAL A 92 18.97 -5.94 -18.49
CA VAL A 92 17.61 -5.95 -19.04
C VAL A 92 16.70 -5.04 -18.22
N ALA A 93 16.78 -5.09 -16.89
CA ALA A 93 15.99 -4.23 -16.00
C ALA A 93 16.33 -2.74 -16.21
N THR A 94 17.61 -2.38 -16.26
CA THR A 94 18.05 -1.01 -16.51
C THR A 94 17.66 -0.53 -17.91
N ALA A 95 17.81 -1.36 -18.94
CA ALA A 95 17.42 -1.01 -20.30
C ALA A 95 15.90 -0.71 -20.40
N LYS A 96 15.08 -1.57 -19.78
CA LYS A 96 13.62 -1.36 -19.70
C LYS A 96 13.28 -0.07 -18.96
N MET A 97 13.96 0.21 -17.84
CA MET A 97 13.76 1.44 -17.07
C MET A 97 14.07 2.69 -17.90
N VAL A 98 15.18 2.69 -18.65
CA VAL A 98 15.56 3.80 -19.54
C VAL A 98 14.55 3.99 -20.66
N GLU A 99 14.07 2.91 -21.26
CA GLU A 99 13.02 2.96 -22.29
C GLU A 99 11.73 3.58 -21.74
N GLN A 100 11.27 3.13 -20.57
CA GLN A 100 10.08 3.68 -19.92
C GLN A 100 10.24 5.16 -19.55
N LEU A 101 11.43 5.58 -19.09
CA LEU A 101 11.73 7.00 -18.82
C LEU A 101 11.68 7.85 -20.09
N ARG A 102 12.23 7.35 -21.19
CA ARG A 102 12.20 8.06 -22.49
C ARG A 102 10.77 8.22 -23.01
N ASP A 103 9.93 7.21 -22.84
CA ASP A 103 8.55 7.22 -23.33
C ASP A 103 7.60 8.02 -22.43
N MET A 104 8.02 8.34 -21.19
CA MET A 104 7.19 9.03 -20.20
C MET A 104 6.71 10.39 -20.70
N GLU A 105 7.60 11.18 -21.29
CA GLU A 105 7.27 12.51 -21.83
C GLU A 105 6.16 12.45 -22.88
N TYR A 106 6.31 11.55 -23.85
CA TYR A 106 5.32 11.34 -24.91
C TYR A 106 3.97 10.88 -24.33
N LYS A 107 3.99 10.02 -23.31
CA LYS A 107 2.77 9.56 -22.64
C LYS A 107 2.06 10.71 -21.91
N ILE A 108 2.79 11.57 -21.18
CA ILE A 108 2.22 12.76 -20.52
C ILE A 108 1.54 13.66 -21.57
N ASP A 109 2.26 14.03 -22.63
CA ASP A 109 1.73 14.86 -23.72
C ASP A 109 0.47 14.26 -24.35
N ARG A 110 0.45 12.93 -24.53
CA ARG A 110 -0.70 12.22 -25.08
C ARG A 110 -1.87 12.27 -24.11
N MET A 111 -1.65 12.10 -22.81
CA MET A 111 -2.70 12.20 -21.78
C MET A 111 -3.27 13.61 -21.72
N ASP A 112 -2.43 14.65 -21.72
CA ASP A 112 -2.88 16.04 -21.76
C ASP A 112 -3.78 16.33 -22.98
N LYS A 113 -3.36 15.87 -24.16
CA LYS A 113 -4.12 16.05 -25.42
C LYS A 113 -5.47 15.32 -25.39
N ILE A 114 -5.51 14.10 -24.88
CA ILE A 114 -6.74 13.29 -24.84
C ILE A 114 -7.67 13.81 -23.73
N LEU A 115 -7.12 14.19 -22.57
CA LEU A 115 -7.86 14.82 -21.48
C LEU A 115 -8.46 16.16 -21.91
N ALA A 116 -7.73 16.97 -22.67
CA ALA A 116 -8.25 18.23 -23.23
C ALA A 116 -9.48 18.01 -24.13
N LYS A 117 -9.52 16.90 -24.89
CA LYS A 117 -10.68 16.54 -25.72
C LYS A 117 -11.91 16.20 -24.88
N ASP A 118 -11.74 15.42 -23.80
CA ASP A 118 -12.83 15.09 -22.89
C ASP A 118 -13.31 16.35 -22.14
N ARG A 119 -12.38 17.21 -21.72
CA ARG A 119 -12.69 18.49 -21.05
C ARG A 119 -13.35 19.54 -21.96
N ALA A 120 -13.23 19.42 -23.29
CA ALA A 120 -13.93 20.30 -24.22
C ALA A 120 -15.47 20.13 -24.16
N SER A 121 -15.94 18.96 -23.69
CA SER A 121 -17.34 18.72 -23.34
C SER A 121 -17.43 18.26 -21.88
N PRO A 122 -17.42 19.19 -20.91
CA PRO A 122 -17.24 18.86 -19.48
C PRO A 122 -18.28 17.90 -18.90
N LEU A 123 -19.48 17.84 -19.50
CA LEU A 123 -20.59 16.96 -19.10
C LEU A 123 -21.00 16.02 -20.26
N GLY A 124 -20.08 15.76 -21.17
CA GLY A 124 -20.27 14.87 -22.32
C GLY A 124 -20.00 13.40 -21.97
N ASP A 125 -19.80 12.60 -23.02
CA ASP A 125 -19.68 11.13 -22.90
C ASP A 125 -18.35 10.64 -22.30
N ALA A 126 -17.38 11.55 -22.11
CA ALA A 126 -16.03 11.29 -21.57
C ALA A 126 -15.45 9.94 -22.06
N PRO A 127 -15.27 9.75 -23.39
CA PRO A 127 -14.92 8.45 -23.96
C PRO A 127 -13.57 7.93 -23.48
N ASN A 128 -12.65 8.81 -23.08
CA ASN A 128 -11.29 8.45 -22.73
C ASN A 128 -11.07 8.34 -21.22
N LEU A 129 -12.08 8.61 -20.39
CA LEU A 129 -11.97 8.69 -18.92
C LEU A 129 -11.24 7.47 -18.31
N LEU A 130 -11.64 6.25 -18.69
CA LEU A 130 -11.02 5.01 -18.18
C LEU A 130 -9.58 4.82 -18.69
N ALA A 131 -9.32 5.15 -19.96
CA ALA A 131 -8.01 4.97 -20.56
C ALA A 131 -6.99 5.96 -19.99
N ILE A 132 -7.42 7.21 -19.73
CA ILE A 132 -6.60 8.23 -19.09
C ILE A 132 -6.27 7.78 -17.67
N HIS A 133 -7.29 7.42 -16.88
CA HIS A 133 -7.12 6.93 -15.51
C HIS A 133 -6.09 5.80 -15.43
N TYR A 134 -6.30 4.72 -16.19
CA TYR A 134 -5.39 3.57 -16.23
C TYR A 134 -3.95 3.97 -16.55
N THR A 135 -3.76 4.80 -17.59
CA THR A 135 -2.41 5.20 -18.03
C THR A 135 -1.72 6.07 -16.99
N LEU A 136 -2.44 7.01 -16.37
CA LEU A 136 -1.89 7.87 -15.32
C LEU A 136 -1.52 7.05 -14.08
N SER A 137 -2.37 6.12 -13.66
CA SER A 137 -2.08 5.20 -12.56
C SER A 137 -0.85 4.34 -12.84
N GLU A 138 -0.66 3.81 -14.06
CA GLU A 138 0.55 3.08 -14.43
C GLU A 138 1.82 3.96 -14.35
N MET A 139 1.73 5.21 -14.80
CA MET A 139 2.85 6.15 -14.79
C MET A 139 3.23 6.56 -13.36
N GLU A 140 2.23 6.73 -12.49
CA GLU A 140 2.43 6.99 -11.07
C GLU A 140 3.08 5.80 -10.35
N THR A 141 2.59 4.57 -10.58
CA THR A 141 3.21 3.36 -10.03
C THR A 141 4.67 3.25 -10.47
N PHE A 142 4.94 3.40 -11.77
CA PHE A 142 6.30 3.36 -12.29
C PHE A 142 7.20 4.46 -11.70
N ARG A 143 6.69 5.69 -11.53
CA ARG A 143 7.41 6.78 -10.84
C ARG A 143 7.78 6.38 -9.43
N ASN A 144 6.82 5.89 -8.64
CA ASN A 144 7.03 5.51 -7.24
C ASN A 144 8.07 4.39 -7.10
N GLU A 145 7.99 3.35 -7.93
CA GLU A 145 8.98 2.27 -7.97
C GLU A 145 10.37 2.78 -8.36
N THR A 146 10.44 3.65 -9.37
CA THR A 146 11.69 4.21 -9.89
C THR A 146 12.38 5.13 -8.87
N VAL A 147 11.62 5.97 -8.16
CA VAL A 147 12.15 6.78 -7.04
C VAL A 147 12.74 5.87 -5.97
N LEU A 148 12.01 4.82 -5.57
CA LEU A 148 12.45 3.89 -4.53
C LEU A 148 13.76 3.18 -4.94
N GLN A 149 13.85 2.73 -6.18
CA GLN A 149 15.06 2.09 -6.72
C GLN A 149 16.23 3.08 -6.81
N ALA A 150 16.01 4.29 -7.31
CA ALA A 150 17.05 5.30 -7.46
C ALA A 150 17.61 5.75 -6.10
N ASN A 151 16.74 5.90 -5.09
CA ASN A 151 17.14 6.20 -3.72
C ASN A 151 17.98 5.07 -3.11
N ARG A 152 17.60 3.80 -3.30
CA ARG A 152 18.38 2.64 -2.83
C ARG A 152 19.75 2.53 -3.50
N ALA A 153 19.86 2.98 -4.75
CA ALA A 153 21.09 2.95 -5.53
C ALA A 153 21.92 4.25 -5.44
N GLU A 154 21.49 5.22 -4.64
CA GLU A 154 22.11 6.55 -4.52
C GLU A 154 22.34 7.26 -5.88
N ASN A 155 21.46 6.99 -6.86
CA ASN A 155 21.61 7.49 -8.24
C ASN A 155 20.96 8.86 -8.41
N SER A 156 21.73 9.92 -8.12
CA SER A 156 21.27 11.32 -8.16
C SER A 156 20.85 11.81 -9.55
N GLU A 157 21.44 11.29 -10.62
CA GLU A 157 21.11 11.67 -12.00
C GLU A 157 19.72 11.17 -12.40
N THR A 158 19.37 9.94 -12.01
CA THR A 158 18.04 9.37 -12.25
C THR A 158 16.97 10.14 -11.47
N ILE A 159 17.25 10.48 -10.21
CA ILE A 159 16.36 11.28 -9.36
C ILE A 159 16.09 12.65 -10.00
N ARG A 160 17.14 13.32 -10.48
CA ARG A 160 17.00 14.65 -11.12
C ARG A 160 16.16 14.59 -12.40
N THR A 161 16.41 13.60 -13.25
CA THR A 161 15.62 13.39 -14.49
C THR A 161 14.15 13.12 -14.16
N LEU A 162 13.88 12.32 -13.13
CA LEU A 162 12.53 11.99 -12.72
C LEU A 162 11.76 13.17 -12.11
N ALA A 163 12.45 14.10 -11.44
CA ALA A 163 11.82 15.26 -10.80
C ALA A 163 11.03 16.12 -11.81
N GLY A 164 11.61 16.42 -12.97
CA GLY A 164 10.94 17.22 -14.00
C GLY A 164 9.70 16.55 -14.59
N TYR A 165 9.75 15.24 -14.84
CA TYR A 165 8.59 14.49 -15.30
C TYR A 165 7.53 14.31 -14.20
N SER A 166 7.95 14.20 -12.94
CA SER A 166 7.05 14.03 -11.80
C SER A 166 6.15 15.25 -11.62
N GLU A 167 6.70 16.46 -11.78
CA GLU A 167 5.92 17.70 -11.69
C GLU A 167 4.88 17.78 -12.82
N ARG A 168 5.29 17.49 -14.06
CA ARG A 168 4.37 17.46 -15.21
C ARG A 168 3.26 16.43 -15.05
N LEU A 169 3.62 15.21 -14.64
CA LEU A 169 2.68 14.13 -14.39
C LEU A 169 1.68 14.51 -13.29
N ALA A 170 2.14 15.14 -12.20
CA ALA A 170 1.28 15.61 -11.13
C ALA A 170 0.24 16.62 -11.64
N GLY A 171 0.65 17.58 -12.48
CA GLY A 171 -0.28 18.52 -13.10
C GLY A 171 -1.33 17.85 -13.99
N THR A 172 -0.95 16.84 -14.77
CA THR A 172 -1.90 16.06 -15.59
C THR A 172 -2.86 15.24 -14.72
N ILE A 173 -2.37 14.63 -13.63
CA ILE A 173 -3.20 13.89 -12.66
C ILE A 173 -4.22 14.82 -12.01
N GLU A 174 -3.81 15.98 -11.50
CA GLU A 174 -4.70 16.95 -10.88
C GLU A 174 -5.77 17.45 -11.88
N ALA A 175 -5.38 17.71 -13.12
CA ALA A 175 -6.30 18.08 -14.19
C ALA A 175 -7.33 16.98 -14.50
N PHE A 176 -6.91 15.71 -14.44
CA PHE A 176 -7.79 14.56 -14.61
C PHE A 176 -8.74 14.42 -13.42
N GLU A 177 -8.24 14.48 -12.19
CA GLU A 177 -9.03 14.38 -10.97
C GLU A 177 -10.08 15.48 -10.89
N SER A 178 -9.71 16.71 -11.24
CA SER A 178 -10.64 17.83 -11.32
C SER A 178 -11.78 17.55 -12.30
N HIS A 179 -11.48 17.00 -13.49
CA HIS A 179 -12.49 16.64 -14.47
C HIS A 179 -13.36 15.46 -14.01
N TYR A 180 -12.75 14.43 -13.41
CA TYR A 180 -13.43 13.29 -12.82
C TYR A 180 -14.43 13.72 -11.74
N LEU A 181 -13.99 14.55 -10.79
CA LEU A 181 -14.83 15.09 -9.72
C LEU A 181 -15.94 16.00 -10.26
N HIS A 182 -15.67 16.77 -11.31
CA HIS A 182 -16.69 17.56 -11.98
C HIS A 182 -17.80 16.68 -12.58
N LEU A 183 -17.44 15.59 -13.28
CA LEU A 183 -18.40 14.62 -13.81
C LEU A 183 -19.19 13.93 -12.69
N ALA A 184 -18.51 13.50 -11.63
CA ALA A 184 -19.13 12.84 -10.48
C ALA A 184 -20.12 13.75 -9.73
N SER A 185 -19.74 15.01 -9.52
CA SER A 185 -20.58 16.01 -8.83
C SER A 185 -21.81 16.39 -9.64
N ASN A 186 -21.76 16.28 -10.97
CA ASN A 186 -22.85 16.63 -11.89
C ASN A 186 -23.49 15.39 -12.54
N LEU A 187 -23.36 14.22 -11.92
CA LEU A 187 -23.75 12.94 -12.52
C LEU A 187 -25.22 12.89 -12.97
N LEU A 188 -26.13 13.47 -12.19
CA LEU A 188 -27.55 13.54 -12.56
C LEU A 188 -27.76 14.29 -13.89
N ASP A 189 -27.03 15.38 -14.11
CA ASP A 189 -27.16 16.18 -15.33
C ASP A 189 -26.50 15.50 -16.53
N VAL A 190 -25.38 14.79 -16.30
CA VAL A 190 -24.74 13.94 -17.32
C VAL A 190 -25.69 12.85 -17.79
N VAL A 191 -26.35 12.15 -16.87
CA VAL A 191 -27.33 11.10 -17.19
C VAL A 191 -28.56 11.68 -17.91
N ARG A 192 -29.08 12.83 -17.45
CA ARG A 192 -30.21 13.52 -18.12
C ARG A 192 -29.91 13.94 -19.55
N LYS A 193 -28.64 14.24 -19.86
CA LYS A 193 -28.17 14.57 -21.22
C LYS A 193 -27.97 13.33 -22.12
N GLY A 194 -28.23 12.13 -21.61
CA GLY A 194 -28.10 10.88 -22.35
C GLY A 194 -26.74 10.19 -22.21
N HIS A 195 -25.83 10.71 -21.40
CA HIS A 195 -24.47 10.19 -21.21
C HIS A 195 -24.38 9.20 -20.04
N ALA A 196 -25.35 8.27 -19.93
CA ALA A 196 -25.43 7.33 -18.81
C ALA A 196 -24.20 6.41 -18.67
N THR A 197 -23.45 6.20 -19.75
CA THR A 197 -22.22 5.40 -19.74
C THR A 197 -21.14 5.99 -18.82
N VAL A 198 -21.16 7.30 -18.58
CA VAL A 198 -20.23 8.00 -17.68
C VAL A 198 -20.40 7.52 -16.24
N ALA A 199 -21.63 7.23 -15.80
CA ALA A 199 -21.89 6.70 -14.46
C ALA A 199 -21.16 5.38 -14.22
N ILE A 200 -21.17 4.50 -15.23
CA ILE A 200 -20.48 3.21 -15.18
C ILE A 200 -18.96 3.42 -15.09
N LYS A 201 -18.42 4.35 -15.88
CA LYS A 201 -16.97 4.64 -15.88
C LYS A 201 -16.53 5.21 -14.52
N ILE A 202 -17.30 6.12 -13.94
CA ILE A 202 -17.01 6.67 -12.62
C ILE A 202 -17.04 5.58 -11.54
N ALA A 203 -18.10 4.76 -11.53
CA ALA A 203 -18.20 3.65 -10.60
C ALA A 203 -17.01 2.69 -10.72
N LYS A 204 -16.54 2.43 -11.96
CA LYS A 204 -15.40 1.55 -12.18
C LYS A 204 -14.08 2.11 -11.66
N ILE A 205 -13.87 3.41 -11.83
CA ILE A 205 -12.70 4.10 -11.28
C ILE A 205 -12.74 4.06 -9.75
N ALA A 206 -13.87 4.42 -9.15
CA ALA A 206 -14.05 4.39 -7.70
C ALA A 206 -13.82 3.00 -7.09
N GLU A 207 -14.31 1.94 -7.76
CA GLU A 207 -14.08 0.55 -7.34
C GLU A 207 -12.57 0.20 -7.35
N ILE A 208 -11.86 0.55 -8.42
CA ILE A 208 -10.43 0.24 -8.57
C ILE A 208 -9.59 1.01 -7.55
N GLU A 209 -9.88 2.30 -7.34
CA GLU A 209 -9.14 3.12 -6.37
C GLU A 209 -9.40 2.67 -4.93
N GLY A 210 -10.65 2.31 -4.59
CA GLY A 210 -10.96 1.75 -3.26
C GLY A 210 -10.16 0.47 -2.97
N GLN A 211 -10.04 -0.44 -3.95
CA GLN A 211 -9.21 -1.64 -3.79
C GLN A 211 -7.73 -1.32 -3.60
N ARG A 212 -7.20 -0.28 -4.26
CA ARG A 212 -5.80 0.15 -4.10
C ARG A 212 -5.56 0.72 -2.71
N GLU A 213 -6.46 1.56 -2.19
CA GLU A 213 -6.34 2.17 -0.86
C GLU A 213 -6.39 1.12 0.27
N GLU A 214 -7.29 0.13 0.15
CA GLU A 214 -7.38 -1.00 1.09
C GLU A 214 -6.06 -1.80 1.12
N CYS A 215 -5.46 -2.05 -0.03
CA CYS A 215 -4.20 -2.80 -0.14
C CYS A 215 -2.99 -2.03 0.46
N HIS A 216 -2.95 -0.70 0.30
CA HIS A 216 -1.93 0.15 0.92
C HIS A 216 -2.11 0.30 2.44
N SER A 217 -3.33 0.16 2.95
CA SER A 217 -3.60 0.24 4.40
C SER A 217 -3.24 -1.05 5.16
N ILE A 218 -3.06 -2.16 4.44
CA ILE A 218 -2.75 -3.49 5.00
C ILE A 218 -1.24 -3.82 4.90
N SER A 219 -0.47 -3.04 4.13
CA SER A 219 0.97 -3.24 3.92
C SER A 219 1.82 -2.26 4.74
#